data_AF-A0AB38Q1Y9-F1
#
_entry.id   AF-A0AB38Q1Y9-F1
#
_cell.length_a   1.000
_cell.length_b   1.000
_cell.length_c   1.000
_cell.angle_alpha   90.00
_cell.angle_beta   90.00
_cell.angle_gamma   90.00
#
_symmetry.space_group_name_H-M   'P 1'
#
loop_
_entity.id
_entity.type
_entity.pdbx_description
1 polymer ?
#
loop_
_entity_poly.entity_id
_entity_poly.type
_entity_poly.pdbx_seq_one_letter_code
_entity_poly.pdbx_strand_id
1 'polypeptide(L)'
;MIFNKKLNIGDCPHVLRIKKDGELIAIIPLDNLACAFINDYNKKYKVKVRLRTHDYIDIGCEDLTQAKQIMEDIRKEIDKNK
;
A
#
# COMPACT_ATOMS: atom_id res chain seq x y z
N MET A 1 -5.05 24.56 20.73
CA MET A 1 -3.75 23.86 20.79
C MET A 1 -3.54 23.15 19.47
N ILE A 2 -2.61 23.62 18.64
CA ILE A 2 -2.27 23.02 17.35
C ILE A 2 -1.29 21.88 17.64
N PHE A 3 -1.74 20.62 17.53
CA PHE A 3 -0.85 19.47 17.67
C PHE A 3 0.04 19.37 16.41
N ASN A 4 1.18 20.07 16.46
CA ASN A 4 2.29 19.86 15.55
C ASN A 4 3.00 18.56 15.95
N LYS A 5 2.40 17.40 15.62
CA LYS A 5 3.07 16.11 15.82
C LYS A 5 4.05 15.95 14.65
N LYS A 6 5.34 16.20 14.91
CA LYS A 6 6.43 15.70 14.06
C LYS A 6 6.23 14.18 13.94
N LEU A 7 5.74 13.74 12.78
CA LEU A 7 5.68 12.34 12.41
C LEU A 7 7.11 11.84 12.25
N ASN A 8 7.67 11.28 13.32
CA ASN A 8 8.86 10.46 13.21
C ASN A 8 8.48 9.23 12.38
N ILE A 9 9.17 9.02 11.25
CA ILE A 9 8.94 7.94 10.27
C ILE A 9 9.12 6.52 10.89
N GLY A 10 9.46 6.40 12.17
CA GLY A 10 9.65 5.13 12.88
C GLY A 10 8.55 4.70 13.86
N ASP A 11 7.58 5.55 14.19
CA ASP A 11 6.69 5.34 15.37
C ASP A 11 5.18 5.35 15.02
N CYS A 12 4.83 4.94 13.80
CA CYS A 12 3.44 4.70 13.42
C CYS A 12 3.15 3.20 13.49
N PRO A 13 2.51 2.70 14.56
CA PRO A 13 2.20 1.28 14.69
C PRO A 13 1.24 0.78 13.60
N HIS A 14 0.33 1.63 13.10
CA HIS A 14 -0.67 1.28 12.09
C HIS A 14 -0.28 1.75 10.68
N VAL A 15 0.70 1.08 10.07
CA VAL A 15 1.12 1.34 8.69
C VAL A 15 1.04 0.09 7.81
N LEU A 16 0.55 0.28 6.58
CA LEU A 16 0.65 -0.70 5.51
C LEU A 16 2.07 -0.62 4.93
N ARG A 17 2.80 -1.73 5.04
CA ARG A 17 4.12 -1.90 4.41
C ARG A 17 3.94 -2.68 3.12
N ILE A 18 4.26 -2.06 2.00
CA ILE A 18 4.16 -2.68 0.69
C ILE A 18 5.54 -3.13 0.26
N LYS A 19 5.66 -4.43 -0.04
CA LYS A 19 6.89 -5.00 -0.57
C LYS A 19 6.70 -5.46 -2.01
N LYS A 20 7.77 -5.36 -2.79
CA LYS A 20 7.88 -5.96 -4.12
C LYS A 20 9.21 -6.70 -4.17
N ASP A 21 9.17 -7.97 -4.55
CA ASP A 21 10.36 -8.83 -4.65
C ASP A 21 11.20 -8.85 -3.35
N GLY A 22 10.52 -8.78 -2.20
CA GLY A 22 11.14 -8.71 -0.86
C GLY A 22 11.55 -7.31 -0.39
N GLU A 23 11.67 -6.35 -1.31
CA GLU A 23 12.08 -4.97 -1.04
C GLU A 23 10.91 -4.08 -0.60
N LEU A 24 11.12 -3.24 0.41
CA LEU A 24 10.12 -2.30 0.89
C LEU A 24 10.02 -1.09 -0.05
N ILE A 25 8.90 -0.96 -0.76
CA ILE A 25 8.71 0.09 -1.76
C ILE A 25 7.82 1.24 -1.28
N ALA A 26 6.96 1.00 -0.29
CA ALA A 26 6.10 2.03 0.28
C ALA A 26 5.70 1.72 1.72
N ILE A 27 5.53 2.79 2.50
CA ILE A 27 4.94 2.76 3.84
C ILE A 27 3.79 3.77 3.83
N ILE A 28 2.58 3.30 4.13
CA ILE A 28 1.37 4.11 4.06
C ILE A 28 0.66 4.02 5.41
N PRO A 29 0.29 5.13 6.06
CA PRO A 29 -0.59 5.09 7.23
C PRO A 29 -1.91 4.38 6.88
N LEU A 30 -2.32 3.39 7.67
CA LEU A 30 -3.55 2.63 7.38
C LEU A 30 -4.79 3.53 7.39
N ASP A 31 -4.79 4.58 8.22
CA ASP A 31 -5.85 5.59 8.24
C ASP A 31 -6.00 6.34 6.91
N ASN A 32 -4.92 6.39 6.12
CA ASN A 32 -4.91 6.99 4.79
C ASN A 32 -5.22 5.99 3.67
N LEU A 33 -5.31 4.69 3.95
CA LEU A 33 -5.71 3.70 2.94
C LEU A 33 -7.22 3.83 2.68
N ALA A 34 -7.59 4.05 1.42
CA ALA A 34 -8.98 4.00 0.98
C ALA A 34 -9.32 2.61 0.43
N CYS A 35 -8.55 2.12 -0.54
CA CYS A 35 -8.67 0.77 -1.08
C CYS A 35 -7.41 0.37 -1.87
N ALA A 36 -7.28 -0.92 -2.19
CA ALA A 36 -6.30 -1.44 -3.13
C ALA A 36 -7.00 -2.35 -4.16
N PHE A 37 -6.55 -2.31 -5.41
CA PHE A 37 -7.12 -3.15 -6.48
C PHE A 37 -6.10 -3.42 -7.60
N ILE A 38 -6.30 -4.52 -8.32
CA ILE A 38 -5.50 -4.86 -9.50
C ILE A 38 -6.09 -4.12 -10.71
N ASN A 39 -5.23 -3.51 -11.51
CA ASN A 39 -5.54 -2.89 -12.78
C ASN A 39 -4.70 -3.56 -13.87
N ASP A 40 -5.33 -4.06 -14.92
CA ASP A 40 -4.72 -4.78 -16.04
C ASP A 40 -4.81 -4.02 -17.38
N TYR A 41 -5.07 -2.71 -17.33
CA TYR A 41 -5.20 -1.87 -18.51
C TYR A 41 -3.97 -1.97 -19.42
N ASN A 42 -4.19 -2.10 -20.73
CA ASN A 42 -3.16 -2.27 -21.75
C ASN A 42 -2.21 -3.47 -21.52
N LYS A 43 -2.70 -4.57 -20.92
CA LYS A 43 -1.90 -5.77 -20.61
C LYS A 43 -0.72 -5.50 -19.68
N LYS A 44 -0.75 -4.38 -18.94
CA LYS A 44 0.25 -4.04 -17.92
C LYS A 44 -0.41 -4.20 -16.57
N TYR A 45 -0.09 -5.28 -15.87
CA TYR A 45 -0.61 -5.51 -14.53
C TYR A 45 -0.02 -4.47 -13.57
N LYS A 46 -0.89 -3.87 -12.77
CA LYS A 46 -0.52 -2.94 -11.71
C LYS A 46 -1.40 -3.18 -10.50
N VAL A 47 -0.83 -3.08 -9.31
CA VAL A 47 -1.62 -2.91 -8.08
C VAL A 47 -1.74 -1.42 -7.82
N LYS A 48 -2.98 -0.91 -7.78
CA LYS A 48 -3.28 0.48 -7.45
C LYS A 48 -3.72 0.56 -6.01
N VAL A 49 -3.01 1.35 -5.22
CA VAL A 49 -3.37 1.66 -3.84
C VAL A 49 -3.89 3.09 -3.79
N ARG A 50 -5.19 3.25 -3.53
CA ARG A 50 -5.85 4.54 -3.41
C ARG A 50 -5.72 5.04 -1.98
N LEU A 51 -5.23 6.26 -1.85
CA LEU A 51 -5.19 6.99 -0.58
C LEU A 51 -6.47 7.82 -0.39
N ARG A 52 -6.84 8.10 0.85
CA ARG A 52 -7.97 9.00 1.17
C ARG A 52 -7.75 10.43 0.68
N THR A 53 -6.50 10.82 0.44
CA THR A 53 -6.13 12.10 -0.18
C THR A 53 -6.47 12.19 -1.67
N HIS A 54 -7.03 11.12 -2.28
CA HIS A 54 -7.28 10.96 -3.72
C HIS A 54 -6.03 10.67 -4.56
N ASP A 55 -4.87 10.51 -3.93
CA ASP A 55 -3.67 10.04 -4.60
C ASP A 55 -3.70 8.53 -4.84
N TYR A 56 -2.97 8.10 -5.87
CA TYR A 56 -2.77 6.69 -6.20
C TYR A 56 -1.28 6.34 -6.15
N ILE A 57 -0.97 5.19 -5.55
CA ILE A 57 0.32 4.54 -5.68
C ILE A 57 0.13 3.39 -6.68
N ASP A 58 0.76 3.54 -7.84
CA ASP A 58 0.77 2.54 -8.91
C ASP A 58 2.01 1.63 -8.72
N ILE A 59 1.78 0.36 -8.42
CA ILE A 59 2.84 -0.66 -8.30
C ILE A 59 2.82 -1.49 -9.56
N GLY A 60 3.85 -1.38 -10.39
CA GLY A 60 3.97 -2.18 -11.62
C GLY A 60 4.24 -3.65 -11.34
N CYS A 61 3.49 -4.53 -12.00
CA CYS A 61 3.61 -5.98 -11.92
C CYS A 61 3.93 -6.56 -13.30
N GLU A 62 4.73 -7.62 -13.33
CA GLU A 62 5.07 -8.35 -14.56
C GLU A 62 3.90 -9.20 -15.05
N ASP A 63 3.18 -9.83 -14.12
CA ASP A 63 2.03 -10.67 -14.40
C ASP A 63 0.93 -10.59 -13.31
N LEU A 64 -0.17 -11.30 -13.54
CA LEU A 64 -1.29 -11.40 -12.60
C LEU A 64 -0.92 -12.13 -11.30
N THR A 65 0.03 -13.05 -11.33
CA THR A 65 0.48 -13.81 -10.15
C THR A 65 1.18 -12.87 -9.18
N GLN A 66 2.10 -12.04 -9.66
CA GLN A 66 2.78 -11.03 -8.86
C GLN A 66 1.79 -10.01 -8.30
N ALA A 67 0.82 -9.55 -9.10
CA ALA A 67 -0.23 -8.64 -8.64
C ALA A 67 -1.08 -9.25 -7.51
N LYS A 68 -1.46 -10.53 -7.63
CA LYS A 68 -2.19 -11.26 -6.58
C LYS A 68 -1.37 -11.41 -5.31
N GLN A 69 -0.07 -11.68 -5.44
CA GLN A 69 0.82 -11.82 -4.29
C GLN A 69 0.94 -10.52 -3.50
N ILE A 70 1.12 -9.39 -4.19
CA ILE A 70 1.13 -8.05 -3.55
C ILE A 70 -0.22 -7.75 -2.86
N MET A 71 -1.34 -8.08 -3.50
CA MET A 71 -2.67 -7.91 -2.89
C MET A 71 -2.84 -8.74 -1.61
N GLU A 72 -2.35 -9.97 -1.60
CA GLU A 72 -2.41 -10.86 -0.43
C GLU A 72 -1.48 -10.36 0.69
N ASP A 73 -0.31 -9.84 0.35
CA ASP A 73 0.60 -9.22 1.32
C ASP A 73 -0.03 -7.96 1.95
N ILE A 74 -0.68 -7.12 1.12
CA ILE A 74 -1.43 -5.96 1.61
C ILE A 74 -2.53 -6.40 2.58
N ARG A 75 -3.32 -7.42 2.23
CA ARG A 75 -4.38 -7.96 3.09
C ARG A 75 -3.82 -8.46 4.42
N LYS A 76 -2.75 -9.27 4.39
CA LYS A 76 -2.11 -9.80 5.61
C LYS A 76 -1.60 -8.69 6.53
N GLU A 77 -1.01 -7.64 5.97
CA GLU A 77 -0.57 -6.50 6.76
C GLU A 77 -1.76 -5.74 7.37
N ILE A 78 -2.85 -5.53 6.64
CA ILE A 78 -4.08 -4.94 7.21
C ILE A 78 -4.61 -5.80 8.37
N ASP A 79 -4.68 -7.12 8.19
CA ASP A 79 -5.20 -8.04 9.21
C ASP A 79 -4.32 -8.08 10.47
N LYS A 80 -3.00 -7.92 10.36
CA LYS A 80 -2.09 -7.81 11.52
C LYS A 80 -2.22 -6.51 12.32
N ASN A 81 -2.75 -5.46 11.69
CA ASN A 81 -2.86 -4.12 12.27
C ASN A 81 -4.30 -3.77 12.70
N LYS A 82 -5.23 -4.72 12.61
CA LYS A 82 -6.56 -4.67 13.21
C LYS A 82 -6.51 -5.00 14.69
#